data_AF-A0A5Y3UVE3-F1
#
_entry.id   AF-A0A5Y3UVE3-F1
#
_cell.length_a   1.000
_cell.length_b   1.000
_cell.length_c   1.000
_cell.angle_alpha   90.00
_cell.angle_beta   90.00
_cell.angle_gamma   90.00
#
_symmetry.space_group_name_H-M   'P 1'
#
loop_
_entity.id
_entity.type
_entity.pdbx_description
1 polymer ?
#
loop_
_entity_poly.entity_id
_entity_poly.type
_entity_poly.pdbx_seq_one_letter_code
_entity_poly.pdbx_strand_id
1 'polypeptide(L)'
;MEYQLYGFILNEEIFFDIKAARMFRLPTNKTETVIIFCGVFFNRTMLNLFTYLLVHARKQCVSRDELLYNIWEKNELSASTQRLCKVINNLNEKLNALGLSEKAIVSVKGHGYILRLDGAQALYSVVNE
;
A
#
# COMPACT_ATOMS: atom_id res chain seq x y z
N MET A 1 11.25 13.75 21.27
CA MET A 1 10.35 12.62 20.96
C MET A 1 10.48 12.34 19.48
N GLU A 2 11.09 11.21 19.13
CA GLU A 2 11.12 10.74 17.74
C GLU A 2 9.85 9.96 17.42
N TYR A 3 9.34 10.15 16.21
CA TYR A 3 8.17 9.47 15.70
C TYR A 3 8.57 8.63 14.49
N GLN A 4 8.09 7.39 14.44
CA GLN A 4 8.29 6.50 13.31
C GLN A 4 6.96 6.19 12.61
N LEU A 5 7.00 6.05 11.29
CA LEU A 5 5.83 5.67 10.50
C LEU A 5 5.38 4.27 10.92
N TYR A 6 4.18 4.19 11.49
CA TYR A 6 3.59 2.95 12.00
C TYR A 6 2.67 2.28 10.98
N GLY A 7 1.91 3.11 10.24
CA GLY A 7 0.88 2.61 9.35
C GLY A 7 0.13 3.70 8.63
N PHE A 8 -1.00 3.34 8.03
CA PHE A 8 -1.91 4.27 7.38
C PHE A 8 -3.36 3.94 7.69
N ILE A 9 -4.22 4.95 7.73
CA ILE A 9 -5.68 4.81 7.61
C ILE A 9 -6.08 5.24 6.21
N LEU A 10 -6.93 4.46 5.55
CA LEU A 10 -7.47 4.68 4.22
C LEU A 10 -9.00 4.71 4.30
N ASN A 11 -9.62 5.76 3.76
CA ASN A 11 -11.08 5.95 3.76
C ASN A 11 -11.72 5.76 5.16
N GLU A 12 -11.02 6.11 6.23
CA GLU A 12 -11.47 6.00 7.64
C GLU A 12 -11.75 4.57 8.16
N GLU A 13 -11.85 3.57 7.28
CA GLU A 13 -12.24 2.20 7.63
C GLU A 13 -11.14 1.17 7.42
N ILE A 14 -10.12 1.47 6.61
CA ILE A 14 -9.09 0.50 6.25
C ILE A 14 -7.79 0.86 6.94
N PHE A 15 -7.31 -0.05 7.78
CA PHE A 15 -6.06 0.09 8.49
C PHE A 15 -4.95 -0.67 7.77
N PHE A 16 -3.80 -0.03 7.58
CA PHE A 16 -2.57 -0.64 7.11
C PHE A 16 -1.51 -0.64 8.21
N ASP A 17 -1.18 -1.83 8.70
CA ASP A 17 -0.16 -2.08 9.71
C ASP A 17 1.15 -2.47 9.02
N ILE A 18 2.12 -1.55 8.98
CA ILE A 18 3.40 -1.78 8.30
C ILE A 18 4.19 -2.86 9.04
N LYS A 19 4.23 -2.79 10.38
CA LYS A 19 5.03 -3.72 11.21
C LYS A 19 4.51 -5.15 11.10
N ALA A 20 3.20 -5.35 11.09
CA ALA A 20 2.58 -6.67 10.97
C ALA A 20 2.33 -7.11 9.51
N ALA A 21 2.74 -6.31 8.52
CA ALA A 21 2.57 -6.59 7.09
C ALA A 21 1.13 -7.01 6.71
N ARG A 22 0.14 -6.27 7.22
CA ARG A 22 -1.28 -6.59 7.01
C ARG A 22 -2.12 -5.35 6.80
N MET A 23 -3.22 -5.52 6.08
CA MET A 23 -4.31 -4.55 6.02
C MET A 23 -5.60 -5.23 6.42
N PHE A 24 -6.50 -4.47 7.05
CA PHE A 24 -7.83 -4.95 7.36
C PHE A 24 -8.82 -3.81 7.31
N ARG A 25 -10.07 -4.13 6.98
CA ARG A 25 -11.19 -3.20 7.01
C ARG A 25 -11.99 -3.39 8.29
N LEU A 26 -12.26 -2.29 8.97
CA LEU A 26 -13.18 -2.18 10.08
C LEU A 26 -14.27 -1.19 9.67
N PRO A 27 -15.44 -1.67 9.20
CA PRO A 27 -16.57 -0.81 8.86
C PRO A 27 -16.96 0.08 10.05
N THR A 28 -17.21 1.35 9.77
CA THR A 28 -17.58 2.35 10.78
C THR A 28 -19.05 2.76 10.69
N ASN A 29 -19.75 2.30 9.64
CA ASN A 29 -21.15 2.62 9.41
C ASN A 29 -22.07 1.96 10.44
N LYS A 30 -22.72 2.80 11.27
CA LYS A 30 -23.62 2.37 12.35
C LYS A 30 -24.98 1.87 11.87
N THR A 31 -25.29 1.98 10.58
CA THR A 31 -26.56 1.49 10.02
C THR A 31 -26.50 0.02 9.61
N GLU A 32 -25.31 -0.57 9.55
CA GLU A 32 -25.13 -1.98 9.22
C GLU A 32 -25.40 -2.87 10.43
N THR A 33 -26.28 -3.85 10.29
CA THR A 33 -26.61 -4.82 11.35
C THR A 33 -25.60 -5.97 11.43
N VAL A 34 -24.72 -6.10 10.45
CA VAL A 34 -23.68 -7.13 10.35
C VAL A 34 -22.38 -6.46 9.91
N ILE A 35 -21.30 -6.71 10.67
CA ILE A 35 -19.96 -6.24 10.33
C ILE A 35 -19.16 -7.42 9.79
N ILE A 36 -18.62 -7.29 8.57
CA ILE A 36 -17.70 -8.26 7.99
C ILE A 36 -16.27 -7.79 8.25
N PHE A 37 -15.53 -8.59 9.02
CA PHE A 37 -14.09 -8.38 9.15
C PHE A 37 -13.37 -9.01 7.96
N CYS A 38 -12.66 -8.20 7.19
CA CYS A 38 -11.82 -8.65 6.08
C CYS A 38 -10.38 -8.19 6.32
N GLY A 39 -9.42 -9.10 6.14
CA GLY A 39 -7.99 -8.82 6.30
C GLY A 39 -7.14 -9.53 5.26
N VAL A 40 -6.04 -8.89 4.86
CA VAL A 40 -5.08 -9.43 3.90
C VAL A 40 -3.66 -9.25 4.42
N PHE A 41 -2.81 -10.23 4.16
CA PHE A 41 -1.38 -10.18 4.45
C PHE A 41 -0.56 -9.84 3.21
N PHE A 42 0.55 -9.15 3.42
CA PHE A 42 1.51 -8.76 2.40
C PHE A 42 2.80 -9.55 2.63
N ASN A 43 3.39 -10.07 1.54
CA ASN A 43 4.78 -10.48 1.63
C ASN A 43 5.69 -9.24 1.68
N ARG A 44 6.98 -9.44 1.98
CA ARG A 44 7.94 -8.33 2.15
C ARG A 44 8.01 -7.40 0.93
N THR A 45 8.05 -7.95 -0.29
CA THR A 45 8.11 -7.14 -1.51
C THR A 45 6.84 -6.32 -1.72
N MET A 46 5.66 -6.91 -1.49
CA MET A 46 4.38 -6.21 -1.57
C MET A 46 4.29 -5.08 -0.53
N LEU A 47 4.71 -5.35 0.71
CA LEU A 47 4.76 -4.38 1.80
C LEU A 47 5.66 -3.19 1.43
N ASN A 48 6.89 -3.46 1.00
CA ASN A 48 7.85 -2.43 0.62
C ASN A 48 7.32 -1.58 -0.54
N LEU A 49 6.78 -2.21 -1.58
CA LEU A 49 6.24 -1.51 -2.73
C LEU A 49 5.06 -0.63 -2.35
N PHE A 50 4.07 -1.18 -1.64
CA PHE A 50 2.87 -0.43 -1.31
C PHE A 50 3.16 0.74 -0.36
N THR A 51 4.05 0.54 0.62
CA THR A 51 4.53 1.61 1.51
C THR A 51 5.23 2.71 0.71
N TYR A 52 6.10 2.34 -0.24
CA TYR A 52 6.78 3.31 -1.09
C TYR A 52 5.78 4.13 -1.93
N LEU A 53 4.78 3.49 -2.53
CA LEU A 53 3.74 4.19 -3.29
C LEU A 53 2.90 5.13 -2.40
N LEU A 54 2.58 4.72 -1.17
CA LEU A 54 1.84 5.57 -0.22
C LEU A 54 2.64 6.81 0.17
N VAL A 55 3.97 6.73 0.23
CA VAL A 55 4.83 7.87 0.56
C VAL A 55 5.09 8.76 -0.66
N HIS A 56 5.35 8.17 -1.84
CA HIS A 56 5.90 8.89 -2.99
C HIS A 56 4.93 9.08 -4.16
N ALA A 57 3.93 8.21 -4.32
CA ALA A 57 3.10 8.13 -5.53
C ALA A 57 1.69 8.72 -5.39
N ARG A 58 1.40 9.44 -4.30
CA ARG A 58 0.06 9.99 -4.05
C ARG A 58 -0.30 11.21 -4.89
N LYS A 59 0.70 12.04 -5.22
CA LYS A 59 0.51 13.29 -5.98
C LYS A 59 1.18 13.27 -7.34
N GLN A 60 2.07 12.30 -7.58
CA GLN A 60 2.87 12.21 -8.79
C GLN A 60 3.10 10.74 -9.16
N CYS A 61 3.49 10.51 -10.42
CA CYS A 61 3.92 9.19 -10.85
C CYS A 61 5.30 8.87 -10.29
N VAL A 62 5.50 7.60 -9.94
CA VAL A 62 6.80 7.02 -9.63
C VAL A 62 7.22 6.17 -10.83
N SER A 63 8.44 6.37 -11.31
CA SER A 63 8.90 5.72 -12.54
C SER A 63 9.11 4.21 -12.33
N ARG A 64 9.11 3.45 -13.44
CA ARG A 64 9.37 2.01 -13.38
C ARG A 64 10.76 1.71 -12.84
N ASP A 65 11.77 2.44 -13.32
CA ASP A 65 13.16 2.22 -12.97
C ASP A 65 13.41 2.56 -11.50
N GLU A 66 12.77 3.62 -11.00
CA GLU A 66 12.78 3.97 -9.57
C GLU A 66 12.19 2.87 -8.69
N LEU A 67 11.08 2.25 -9.09
CA LEU A 67 10.49 1.13 -8.36
C LEU A 67 11.38 -0.12 -8.42
N LEU A 68 11.92 -0.46 -9.60
CA LEU A 68 12.82 -1.60 -9.76
C LEU A 68 14.06 -1.44 -8.87
N TYR A 69 14.66 -0.26 -8.85
CA TYR A 69 15.81 0.04 -8.02
C TYR A 69 15.48 0.02 -6.51
N ASN A 70 14.48 0.78 -6.07
CA ASN A 70 14.21 0.96 -4.63
C ASN A 70 13.56 -0.26 -3.97
N ILE A 71 12.79 -1.06 -4.72
CA ILE A 71 12.06 -2.20 -4.15
C ILE A 71 12.81 -3.52 -4.37
N TRP A 72 13.53 -3.67 -5.48
CA TRP A 72 14.27 -4.90 -5.78
C TRP A 72 15.77 -4.74 -5.54
N GLU A 73 16.46 -3.92 -6.32
CA GLU A 73 17.93 -3.92 -6.35
C GLU A 73 18.55 -3.51 -5.02
N LYS A 74 18.05 -2.44 -4.38
CA LYS A 74 18.46 -2.02 -3.04
C LYS A 74 18.20 -3.05 -1.94
N ASN A 75 17.32 -4.02 -2.19
CA ASN A 75 16.99 -5.09 -1.26
C ASN A 75 17.61 -6.43 -1.68
N GLU A 76 18.62 -6.40 -2.57
CA GLU A 76 19.34 -7.58 -3.09
C GLU A 76 18.41 -8.59 -3.81
N LEU A 77 17.27 -8.11 -4.32
CA LEU A 77 16.34 -8.92 -5.10
C LEU A 77 16.58 -8.67 -6.59
N SER A 78 16.41 -9.72 -7.39
CA SER A 78 16.51 -9.59 -8.85
C SER A 78 15.33 -8.79 -9.42
N ALA A 79 15.62 -7.63 -10.00
CA ALA A 79 14.63 -6.75 -10.60
C ALA A 79 14.20 -7.22 -12.00
N SER A 80 12.90 -7.11 -12.32
CA SER A 80 12.42 -7.18 -13.70
C SER A 80 11.04 -6.53 -13.84
N THR A 81 10.74 -6.01 -15.03
CA THR A 81 9.41 -5.44 -15.32
C THR A 81 8.29 -6.45 -15.08
N GLN A 82 8.51 -7.73 -15.40
CA GLN A 82 7.53 -8.80 -15.18
C GLN A 82 7.23 -9.00 -13.69
N ARG A 83 8.26 -8.99 -12.83
CA ARG A 83 8.09 -9.10 -11.37
C ARG A 83 7.34 -7.91 -10.81
N LEU A 84 7.67 -6.70 -11.26
CA LEU A 84 6.94 -5.50 -10.87
C LEU A 84 5.45 -5.61 -11.22
N CYS A 85 5.13 -5.90 -12.48
CA CYS A 85 3.73 -6.05 -12.92
C CYS A 85 2.99 -7.10 -12.09
N LYS A 86 3.62 -8.25 -11.81
CA LYS A 86 3.01 -9.30 -10.97
C LYS A 86 2.71 -8.80 -9.55
N VAL A 87 3.64 -8.09 -8.92
CA VAL A 87 3.42 -7.54 -7.58
C VAL A 87 2.33 -6.46 -7.57
N ILE A 88 2.30 -5.58 -8.58
CA ILE A 88 1.23 -4.58 -8.72
C ILE A 88 -0.14 -5.23 -8.86
N ASN A 89 -0.27 -6.27 -9.69
CA ASN A 89 -1.54 -6.98 -9.86
C ASN A 89 -2.00 -7.64 -8.56
N ASN A 90 -1.11 -8.36 -7.88
CA ASN A 90 -1.41 -8.99 -6.59
C ASN A 90 -1.81 -7.97 -5.51
N LEU A 91 -1.21 -6.78 -5.55
CA LEU A 91 -1.59 -5.68 -4.66
C LEU A 91 -3.00 -5.18 -4.98
N ASN A 92 -3.30 -4.86 -6.24
CA ASN A 92 -4.64 -4.40 -6.63
C ASN A 92 -5.73 -5.45 -6.29
N GLU A 93 -5.47 -6.75 -6.46
CA GLU A 93 -6.37 -7.82 -6.05
C GLU A 93 -6.66 -7.79 -4.54
N LYS A 94 -5.62 -7.65 -3.71
CA LYS A 94 -5.75 -7.57 -2.25
C LYS A 94 -6.47 -6.30 -1.80
N LEU A 95 -6.20 -5.16 -2.44
CA LEU A 95 -6.86 -3.89 -2.15
C LEU A 95 -8.34 -3.96 -2.53
N ASN A 96 -8.66 -4.56 -3.68
CA ASN A 96 -10.05 -4.81 -4.10
C ASN A 96 -10.81 -5.68 -3.10
N ALA A 97 -10.19 -6.75 -2.58
CA ALA A 97 -10.80 -7.60 -1.57
C ALA A 97 -11.16 -6.86 -0.27
N LEU A 98 -10.49 -5.74 0.03
CA LEU A 98 -10.80 -4.86 1.15
C LEU A 98 -11.86 -3.80 0.82
N GLY A 99 -12.39 -3.78 -0.40
CA GLY A 99 -13.37 -2.79 -0.86
C GLY A 99 -12.76 -1.50 -1.40
N LEU A 100 -11.45 -1.47 -1.67
CA LEU A 100 -10.83 -0.36 -2.41
C LEU A 100 -11.05 -0.53 -3.92
N SER A 101 -10.81 0.54 -4.68
CA SER A 101 -10.92 0.49 -6.14
C SER A 101 -10.03 -0.61 -6.74
N GLU A 102 -10.57 -1.36 -7.72
CA GLU A 102 -9.85 -2.38 -8.50
C GLU A 102 -8.57 -1.82 -9.16
N LYS A 103 -8.51 -0.50 -9.38
CA LYS A 103 -7.38 0.19 -9.98
C LYS A 103 -6.80 1.24 -9.01
N ALA A 104 -6.57 0.84 -7.77
CA ALA A 104 -5.89 1.69 -6.79
C ALA A 104 -4.47 2.07 -7.23
N ILE A 105 -3.70 1.12 -7.76
CA ILE A 105 -2.38 1.38 -8.35
C ILE A 105 -2.50 1.36 -9.87
N VAL A 106 -2.28 2.51 -10.52
CA VAL A 106 -2.53 2.71 -11.96
C VAL A 106 -1.24 2.91 -12.71
N SER A 107 -1.06 2.17 -13.80
CA SER A 107 0.01 2.42 -14.77
C SER A 107 -0.32 3.62 -15.66
N VAL A 108 0.60 4.57 -15.76
CA VAL A 108 0.53 5.75 -16.62
C VAL A 108 1.56 5.59 -17.74
N LYS A 109 1.07 5.52 -18.99
CA LYS A 109 1.92 5.30 -20.17
C LYS A 109 3.05 6.32 -20.22
N GLY A 110 4.28 5.83 -20.33
CA GLY A 110 5.49 6.66 -20.41
C GLY A 110 5.97 7.28 -19.09
N HIS A 111 5.22 7.13 -17.99
CA HIS A 111 5.52 7.82 -16.72
C HIS A 111 5.77 6.87 -15.55
N GLY A 112 5.11 5.70 -15.52
CA GLY A 112 5.28 4.72 -14.43
C GLY A 112 3.96 4.43 -13.73
N TYR A 113 3.91 4.51 -12.40
CA TYR A 113 2.72 4.18 -11.61
C TYR A 113 2.30 5.34 -10.70
N ILE A 114 0.99 5.52 -10.53
CA ILE A 114 0.39 6.48 -9.59
C ILE A 114 -0.57 5.76 -8.66
N LEU A 115 -0.64 6.23 -7.42
CA LEU A 115 -1.58 5.73 -6.42
C LEU A 115 -2.84 6.58 -6.41
N ARG A 116 -3.96 6.01 -6.85
CA ARG A 116 -5.31 6.62 -6.78
C ARG A 116 -6.03 6.14 -5.53
N LEU A 117 -5.52 6.56 -4.38
CA LEU A 117 -6.16 6.37 -3.09
C LEU A 117 -6.36 7.73 -2.43
N ASP A 118 -7.60 8.16 -2.39
CA ASP A 118 -8.00 9.35 -1.64
C ASP A 118 -7.99 9.03 -0.13
N GLY A 119 -7.84 10.06 0.70
CA GLY A 119 -8.02 9.91 2.15
C GLY A 119 -6.96 9.09 2.90
N ALA A 120 -5.81 8.76 2.29
CA ALA A 120 -4.73 8.09 3.01
C ALA A 120 -4.10 9.01 4.09
N GLN A 121 -4.12 8.60 5.34
CA GLN A 121 -3.53 9.33 6.46
C GLN A 121 -2.42 8.48 7.08
N ALA A 122 -1.23 9.05 7.21
CA ALA A 122 -0.11 8.39 7.86
C ALA A 122 -0.32 8.38 9.38
N LEU A 123 -0.04 7.23 10.01
CA LEU A 123 -0.04 7.07 11.45
C LEU A 123 1.40 6.92 11.94
N TYR A 124 1.72 7.62 13.01
CA TYR A 124 3.04 7.60 13.62
C TYR A 124 2.96 7.11 15.06
N SER A 125 3.96 6.33 15.49
CA SER A 125 4.12 5.92 16.89
C SER A 125 5.35 6.57 17.50
N VAL A 126 5.30 6.80 18.81
CA VAL A 126 6.45 7.28 19.58
C VAL A 126 7.49 6.17 19.63
N VAL A 127 8.75 6.50 19.34
CA VAL A 127 9.88 5.62 19.59
C VAL A 127 10.21 5.74 21.07
N ASN A 128 9.90 4.72 21.86
CA ASN A 128 10.37 4.65 23.25
C ASN A 128 11.83 4.18 23.21
N GLU A 129 12.73 4.99 23.80
CA GLU A 129 14.14 4.64 24.04
C GLU A 129 14.29 3.35 24.86
#